data_AF-A0A6M4PHB0-F1
#
_entry.id   AF-A0A6M4PHB0-F1
#
_cell.length_a   1.000
_cell.length_b   1.000
_cell.length_c   1.000
_cell.angle_alpha   90.00
_cell.angle_beta   90.00
_cell.angle_gamma   90.00
#
_symmetry.space_group_name_H-M   'P 1'
#
loop_
_entity.id
_entity.type
_entity.pdbx_description
1 polymer ?
#
loop_
_entity_poly.entity_id
_entity_poly.type
_entity_poly.pdbx_seq_one_letter_code
_entity_poly.pdbx_strand_id
1 'polypeptide(L)' 'MSNGPREQMTFGDTIRVARKRRGWSQMDLAEQAGVSRPTIARIEANRDVTTATVAKITQALGLTLELRDRG' A
#
# COMPACT_ATOMS: atom_id res chain seq x y z
N MET A 1 1.48 -29.26 15.19
CA MET A 1 2.26 -28.22 14.49
C MET A 1 1.32 -27.56 13.50
N SER A 2 0.71 -26.43 13.87
CA SER A 2 -0.36 -25.81 13.09
C SER A 2 0.22 -25.13 11.86
N ASN A 3 0.02 -25.74 10.69
CA ASN A 3 0.27 -25.10 9.40
C ASN A 3 -1.02 -24.35 9.02
N GLY A 4 -1.26 -23.20 9.65
CA GLY A 4 -2.33 -22.29 9.24
C GLY A 4 -2.02 -21.75 7.82
N PRO A 5 -3.03 -21.39 7.03
CA PRO A 5 -2.78 -20.74 5.74
C PRO A 5 -1.91 -19.51 5.99
N ARG A 6 -0.76 -19.43 5.31
CA ARG A 6 0.02 -18.18 5.29
C ARG A 6 -0.92 -17.13 4.71
N GLU A 7 -1.43 -16.22 5.54
CA GLU A 7 -2.21 -15.08 5.05
C GLU A 7 -1.37 -14.41 3.95
N GLN A 8 -1.83 -14.51 2.72
CA GLN A 8 -1.15 -13.89 1.60
C GLN A 8 -1.24 -12.39 1.83
N MET A 9 -0.09 -11.76 2.07
CA MET A 9 -0.01 -10.31 2.20
C MET A 9 -0.53 -9.69 0.92
N THR A 10 -1.63 -8.95 1.04
CA THR A 10 -2.21 -8.26 -0.10
C THR A 10 -1.42 -7.00 -0.44
N PHE A 11 -1.72 -6.41 -1.59
CA PHE A 11 -1.15 -5.13 -2.00
C PHE A 11 -1.45 -4.02 -0.98
N GLY A 12 -2.71 -3.92 -0.54
CA GLY A 12 -3.12 -2.95 0.49
C GLY A 12 -2.45 -3.19 1.84
N ASP A 13 -2.22 -4.45 2.22
CA ASP A 13 -1.48 -4.79 3.45
C ASP A 13 -0.02 -4.36 3.38
N THR A 14 0.63 -4.54 2.23
CA THR A 14 2.01 -4.08 1.99
C THR A 14 2.15 -2.58 2.23
N ILE A 15 1.21 -1.79 1.68
CA ILE A 15 1.17 -0.33 1.86
C ILE A 15 0.94 0.04 3.33
N ARG A 16 -0.04 -0.61 3.98
CA ARG A 16 -0.35 -0.37 5.39
C ARG A 16 0.84 -0.65 6.30
N VAL A 17 1.54 -1.77 6.07
CA VAL A 17 2.73 -2.16 6.85
C VAL A 17 3.86 -1.18 6.62
N ALA A 18 4.15 -0.80 5.37
CA ALA A 18 5.20 0.17 5.05
C ALA A 18 4.93 1.53 5.71
N ARG A 19 3.67 2.00 5.68
CA ARG A 19 3.26 3.23 6.37
C ARG A 19 3.48 3.13 7.88
N LYS A 20 3.01 2.05 8.52
CA LYS A 20 3.16 1.85 9.96
C LYS A 20 4.62 1.73 10.40
N ARG A 21 5.50 1.13 9.60
CA ARG A 21 6.94 1.06 9.87
C ARG A 21 7.61 2.44 9.94
N ARG A 22 7.04 3.44 9.25
CA ARG A 22 7.48 4.84 9.32
C ARG A 22 6.83 5.62 10.47
N GLY A 23 5.96 5.00 11.27
CA GLY A 23 5.19 5.68 12.31
C GLY A 23 4.08 6.58 11.78
N TRP A 24 3.73 6.46 10.49
CA TRP A 24 2.80 7.37 9.82
C TRP A 24 1.33 7.00 10.03
N SER A 25 0.49 8.00 10.25
CA SER A 25 -0.95 7.94 10.11
C SER A 25 -1.37 7.90 8.63
N GLN A 26 -2.63 7.55 8.34
CA GLN A 26 -3.14 7.63 6.96
C GLN A 26 -3.13 9.07 6.41
N MET A 27 -3.26 10.09 7.28
CA MET A 27 -3.12 11.50 6.88
C MET A 27 -1.68 11.80 6.48
N ASP A 28 -0.70 11.35 7.26
CA ASP A 28 0.71 11.64 7.00
C ASP A 28 1.14 11.06 5.65
N LEU A 29 0.71 9.83 5.33
CA LEU A 29 0.96 9.25 4.02
C LEU A 29 0.22 10.00 2.90
N ALA A 30 -1.01 10.45 3.15
CA ALA A 30 -1.77 11.22 2.17
C ALA A 30 -1.05 12.53 1.82
N GLU A 31 -0.54 13.24 2.83
CA GLU A 31 0.25 14.46 2.66
C GLU A 31 1.55 14.19 1.89
N GLN A 32 2.31 13.17 2.28
CA GLN A 32 3.57 12.84 1.61
C GLN A 32 3.39 12.36 0.16
N ALA A 33 2.28 11.69 -0.14
CA ALA A 33 1.95 11.23 -1.49
C ALA A 33 1.19 12.27 -2.34
N GLY A 34 0.77 13.40 -1.76
CA GLY A 34 -0.05 14.41 -2.45
C GLY A 34 -1.39 13.84 -2.93
N VAL A 35 -2.07 13.08 -2.07
CA VAL A 35 -3.40 12.48 -2.31
C VAL A 35 -4.33 12.71 -1.12
N SER A 36 -5.60 12.31 -1.22
CA SER A 36 -6.55 12.45 -0.11
C SER A 36 -6.49 11.26 0.87
N ARG A 37 -6.78 11.49 2.17
CA ARG A 37 -6.88 10.41 3.18
C ARG A 37 -7.85 9.29 2.79
N PRO A 38 -9.05 9.57 2.23
CA PRO A 38 -9.94 8.50 1.76
C PRO A 38 -9.31 7.63 0.66
N THR A 39 -8.39 8.18 -0.13
CA THR A 39 -7.63 7.41 -1.12
C THR A 39 -6.66 6.43 -0.46
N ILE A 40 -5.97 6.84 0.61
CA ILE A 40 -5.16 5.94 1.44
C ILE A 40 -6.03 4.87 2.13
N ALA A 41 -7.21 5.23 2.62
CA ALA A 41 -8.12 4.25 3.22
C ALA A 41 -8.60 3.20 2.20
N ARG A 42 -8.93 3.61 0.98
CA ARG A 42 -9.35 2.70 -0.12
C ARG A 42 -8.26 1.72 -0.52
N ILE A 43 -7.05 2.22 -0.81
CA ILE A 43 -5.95 1.36 -1.26
C ILE A 43 -5.56 0.34 -0.18
N GLU A 44 -5.53 0.75 1.09
CA GLU A 44 -5.25 -0.17 2.21
C GLU A 44 -6.37 -1.20 2.42
N ALA A 45 -7.61 -0.87 2.03
CA ALA A 45 -8.73 -1.79 2.02
C ALA A 45 -8.81 -2.65 0.74
N ASN A 46 -7.74 -2.68 -0.07
CA ASN A 46 -7.67 -3.39 -1.36
C ASN A 46 -8.80 -2.99 -2.31
N ARG A 47 -9.22 -1.72 -2.28
CA ARG A 47 -10.17 -1.15 -3.23
C ARG A 47 -9.44 -0.44 -4.36
N ASP A 48 -10.12 -0.37 -5.50
CA ASP A 48 -9.56 0.18 -6.72
C ASP A 48 -9.12 1.64 -6.56
N VAL A 49 -7.94 1.91 -7.09
CA VAL A 49 -7.35 3.25 -7.27
C VAL A 49 -6.63 3.28 -8.62
N THR A 50 -6.35 4.46 -9.13
CA THR A 50 -5.60 4.59 -10.38
C THR A 50 -4.15 4.15 -10.20
N THR A 51 -3.53 3.64 -11.26
CA THR A 51 -2.09 3.33 -11.28
C THR A 51 -1.22 4.54 -10.95
N ALA A 52 -1.62 5.74 -11.39
CA ALA A 52 -0.97 6.99 -11.03
C ALA A 52 -1.02 7.27 -9.51
N THR A 53 -2.13 6.92 -8.85
CA THR A 53 -2.25 7.01 -7.38
C THR A 53 -1.33 6.01 -6.68
N VAL A 54 -1.28 4.77 -7.19
CA VAL A 54 -0.35 3.76 -6.69
C VAL A 54 1.09 4.27 -6.76
N ALA A 55 1.51 4.80 -7.91
CA ALA A 55 2.87 5.30 -8.11
C ALA A 55 3.25 6.40 -7.11
N LYS A 56 2.36 7.36 -6.86
CA LYS A 56 2.56 8.42 -5.86
C LYS A 56 2.75 7.84 -4.45
N ILE A 57 1.90 6.88 -4.07
CA ILE A 57 1.93 6.27 -2.74
C ILE A 57 3.18 5.41 -2.55
N THR A 58 3.55 4.60 -3.55
CA THR A 58 4.77 3.79 -3.48
C THR A 58 6.02 4.66 -3.45
N GLN A 59 6.05 5.75 -4.21
CA GLN A 59 7.14 6.73 -4.18
C GLN A 59 7.29 7.35 -2.77
N ALA A 60 6.21 7.82 -2.17
CA ALA A 60 6.23 8.39 -0.82
C ALA A 60 6.72 7.39 0.25
N LEU A 61 6.40 6.10 0.06
CA LEU A 61 6.82 5.02 0.95
C LEU A 61 8.22 4.48 0.64
N GLY A 62 8.88 4.92 -0.45
CA GLY A 62 10.16 4.38 -0.90
C GLY A 62 10.06 2.91 -1.35
N LEU A 63 8.92 2.52 -1.92
CA LEU A 63 8.66 1.20 -2.47
C LEU A 63 8.74 1.22 -4.00
N THR A 64 9.12 0.09 -4.59
CA THR A 64 9.07 -0.15 -6.03
C THR A 64 7.84 -1.00 -6.38
N LEU A 65 7.20 -0.67 -7.51
CA LEU A 65 6.17 -1.52 -8.12
C LEU A 65 6.83 -2.36 -9.22
N GLU A 66 6.78 -3.68 -9.10
CA GLU A 66 7.32 -4.60 -10.11
C GLU A 66 6.19 -5.34 -10.82
N LEU A 67 6.14 -5.20 -12.14
CA LEU A 67 5.33 -6.08 -12.98
C LEU A 67 6.17 -7.30 -13.35
N ARG A 68 5.62 -8.48 -13.11
CA ARG A 68 6.25 -9.75 -13.47
C ARG A 68 5.31 -10.48 -14.41
N ASP A 69 5.84 -10.86 -15.57
CA ASP A 69 5.15 -11.81 -16.44
C ASP A 69 5.02 -13.15 -15.70
N ARG A 70 3.87 -13.80 -15.85
CA ARG A 70 3.62 -15.06 -15.14
C ARG A 70 4.30 -16.26 -15.80
N GLY A 71 4.78 -16.10 -17.04
CA GLY A 71 5.16 -17.23 -17.90
C GLY A 71 3.93 -17.92 -18.47
#